data_AF-A0ABD3KN68-F1
#
_entry.id   AF-A0ABD3KN68-F1
#
_cell.length_a   1.000
_cell.length_b   1.000
_cell.length_c   1.000
_cell.angle_alpha   90.00
_cell.angle_beta   90.00
_cell.angle_gamma   90.00
#
_symmetry.space_group_name_H-M   'P 1'
#
loop_
_entity.id
_entity.type
_entity.pdbx_description
1 polymer ?
#
loop_
_entity_poly.entity_id
_entity_poly.type
_entity_poly.pdbx_seq_one_letter_code
_entity_poly.pdbx_strand_id
1 'polypeptide(L)'
;MQEVLNAQIAAEDECVSLLENFSKDATASADLIEKKANLLRAEEMDKWLSSSEDLEVRKMELEIESYLISEARKGVNVSIEHSIDDDSREKEKLLKKKDVLLDELEKLLNLVREKEKQIAENDASIEAVEKRIAGVVSGFQDMQSDIGAKYDRMKSKLSQVDAESEALSIKKKDIDDVLSQEDNKGAKIRELGKIAADEAKAYNEAAGLRKGLMLCILEYRESKLGLMKTEEKFSEDVMRLQQEASSARASLQELSSNKSSLQQEIASFEQRILYVDKRLPELETEKKVAAAARNFKEAARIAAEAKSLSNEKEGTQIKLERATMELGKLEEEIKETVDKLQEAEEQILLRERDLAVARLQRLLITASAANAERAAAVELGDHEEADILLAEAKAAEYEAQKLQAVYDLKEEDFGNQPKHLIPMELVYDLSGKQLAELAASVHLNPAS
;
A
#
# COMPACT_ATOMS: atom_id res chain seq x y z
N MET A 1 -11.70 4.68 14.05
CA MET A 1 -10.42 4.05 13.68
C MET A 1 -10.55 2.88 12.70
N GLN A 2 -11.36 1.84 12.93
CA GLN A 2 -11.38 0.67 12.01
C GLN A 2 -11.78 1.03 10.57
N GLU A 3 -12.81 1.86 10.39
CA GLU A 3 -13.22 2.35 9.06
C GLU A 3 -12.12 3.18 8.39
N VAL A 4 -11.38 3.97 9.17
CA VAL A 4 -10.28 4.81 8.69
C VAL A 4 -9.13 3.95 8.17
N LEU A 5 -8.76 2.91 8.92
CA LEU A 5 -7.70 1.99 8.50
C LEU A 5 -8.12 1.16 7.28
N ASN A 6 -9.38 0.73 7.19
CA ASN A 6 -9.91 0.08 5.98
C ASN A 6 -9.88 1.02 4.76
N ALA A 7 -10.22 2.29 4.94
CA ALA A 7 -10.15 3.29 3.88
C ALA A 7 -8.70 3.55 3.44
N GLN A 8 -7.74 3.58 4.36
CA GLN A 8 -6.31 3.69 4.04
C GLN A 8 -5.85 2.49 3.22
N ILE A 9 -6.16 1.26 3.64
CA ILE A 9 -5.82 0.05 2.89
C ILE A 9 -6.41 0.07 1.48
N ALA A 10 -7.68 0.48 1.34
CA ALA A 10 -8.32 0.59 0.03
C ALA A 10 -7.67 1.65 -0.86
N ALA A 11 -7.30 2.80 -0.28
CA ALA A 11 -6.57 3.85 -0.99
C ALA A 11 -5.19 3.37 -1.43
N GLU A 12 -4.49 2.60 -0.61
CA GLU A 12 -3.19 2.01 -0.96
C GLU A 12 -3.32 0.99 -2.11
N ASP A 13 -4.30 0.10 -2.06
CA ASP A 13 -4.59 -0.85 -3.15
C ASP A 13 -4.95 -0.13 -4.47
N GLU A 14 -5.69 0.97 -4.40
CA GLU A 14 -6.01 1.81 -5.56
C GLU A 14 -4.74 2.50 -6.11
N CYS A 15 -3.91 3.07 -5.22
CA CYS A 15 -2.62 3.67 -5.58
C CYS A 15 -1.71 2.67 -6.29
N VAL A 16 -1.63 1.42 -5.82
CA VAL A 16 -0.87 0.35 -6.48
C VAL A 16 -1.34 0.19 -7.93
N SER A 17 -2.66 0.06 -8.12
CA SER A 17 -3.25 -0.13 -9.44
C SER A 17 -2.97 1.05 -10.38
N LEU A 18 -3.07 2.28 -9.88
CA LEU A 18 -2.80 3.50 -10.65
C LEU A 18 -1.32 3.62 -11.03
N LEU A 19 -0.41 3.37 -10.09
CA LEU A 19 1.03 3.46 -10.30
C LEU A 19 1.54 2.36 -11.24
N GLU A 20 1.03 1.15 -11.15
CA GLU A 20 1.35 0.07 -12.09
C GLU A 20 0.90 0.40 -13.52
N ASN A 21 -0.31 0.95 -13.67
CA ASN A 21 -0.81 1.37 -14.98
C ASN A 21 0.02 2.53 -15.54
N PHE A 22 0.34 3.52 -14.71
CA PHE A 22 1.24 4.61 -15.10
C PHE A 22 2.62 4.09 -15.53
N SER A 23 3.18 3.12 -14.81
CA SER A 23 4.47 2.50 -15.16
C SER A 23 4.44 1.82 -16.53
N LYS A 24 3.37 1.06 -16.81
CA LYS A 24 3.14 0.40 -18.11
C LYS A 24 3.01 1.44 -19.22
N ASP A 25 2.20 2.47 -19.00
CA ASP A 25 1.96 3.55 -19.97
C ASP A 25 3.21 4.37 -20.24
N ALA A 26 3.99 4.69 -19.21
CA ALA A 26 5.28 5.38 -19.34
C ALA A 26 6.25 4.55 -20.19
N THR A 27 6.34 3.25 -19.95
CA THR A 27 7.20 2.35 -20.73
C THR A 27 6.77 2.30 -22.20
N ALA A 28 5.46 2.12 -22.46
CA ALA A 28 4.93 2.12 -23.81
C ALA A 28 5.11 3.47 -24.54
N SER A 29 4.98 4.58 -23.82
CA SER A 29 5.20 5.94 -24.34
C SER A 29 6.66 6.18 -24.71
N ALA A 30 7.60 5.76 -23.84
CA ALA A 30 9.03 5.84 -24.11
C ALA A 30 9.41 5.04 -25.36
N ASP A 31 8.90 3.81 -25.50
CA ASP A 31 9.15 2.98 -26.67
C ASP A 31 8.55 3.57 -27.96
N LEU A 32 7.40 4.25 -27.87
CA LEU A 32 6.79 4.92 -29.01
C LEU A 32 7.57 6.17 -29.42
N ILE A 33 8.09 6.94 -28.47
CA ILE A 33 8.99 8.08 -28.73
C ILE A 33 10.25 7.59 -29.44
N GLU A 34 10.89 6.56 -28.92
CA GLU A 34 12.11 5.97 -29.49
C GLU A 34 11.86 5.47 -30.93
N LYS A 35 10.76 4.75 -31.17
CA LYS A 35 10.38 4.30 -32.52
C LYS A 35 10.14 5.47 -33.47
N LYS A 36 9.41 6.51 -33.03
CA LYS A 36 9.11 7.67 -33.86
C LYS A 36 10.37 8.49 -34.19
N ALA A 37 11.24 8.69 -33.20
CA ALA A 37 12.51 9.41 -33.37
C ALA A 37 13.41 8.67 -34.36
N ASN A 38 13.55 7.35 -34.24
CA ASN A 38 14.33 6.54 -35.17
C ASN A 38 13.76 6.56 -36.59
N LEU A 39 12.43 6.52 -36.75
CA LEU A 39 11.79 6.58 -38.07
C LEU A 39 12.02 7.95 -38.73
N LEU A 40 11.81 9.05 -38.00
CA LEU A 40 12.06 10.40 -38.50
C LEU A 40 13.54 10.60 -38.86
N ARG A 41 14.46 10.12 -38.02
CA ARG A 41 15.89 10.14 -38.31
C ARG A 41 16.21 9.39 -39.60
N ALA A 42 15.65 8.20 -39.80
CA ALA A 42 15.88 7.42 -41.01
C ALA A 42 15.41 8.19 -42.26
N GLU A 43 14.22 8.79 -42.22
CA GLU A 43 13.69 9.60 -43.32
C GLU A 43 14.53 10.86 -43.59
N GLU A 44 14.96 11.57 -42.54
CA GLU A 44 15.77 12.79 -42.69
C GLU A 44 17.21 12.49 -43.11
N MET A 45 17.78 11.38 -42.63
CA MET A 45 19.12 10.93 -43.01
C MET A 45 19.16 10.45 -44.45
N ASP A 46 18.11 9.77 -44.94
CA ASP A 46 17.98 9.39 -46.35
C ASP A 46 17.97 10.63 -47.27
N LYS A 47 17.16 11.64 -46.92
CA LYS A 47 17.15 12.93 -47.64
C LYS A 47 18.49 13.65 -47.58
N TRP A 48 19.17 13.60 -46.43
CA TRP A 48 20.50 14.18 -46.26
C TRP A 48 21.53 13.45 -47.13
N LEU A 49 21.50 12.12 -47.17
CA LEU A 49 22.37 11.29 -48.01
C LEU A 49 22.19 11.63 -49.49
N SER A 50 20.96 11.64 -50.01
CA SER A 50 20.71 12.02 -51.41
C SER A 50 21.23 13.42 -51.72
N SER A 51 21.01 14.39 -50.83
CA SER A 51 21.50 15.77 -51.02
C SER A 51 23.04 15.85 -50.97
N SER A 52 23.68 15.02 -50.15
CA SER A 52 25.14 14.94 -50.03
C SER A 52 25.76 14.27 -51.25
N GLU A 53 25.14 13.22 -51.78
CA GLU A 53 25.57 12.56 -53.02
C GLU A 53 25.49 13.53 -54.20
N ASP A 54 24.37 14.26 -54.35
CA ASP A 54 24.21 15.29 -55.39
C ASP A 54 25.24 16.42 -55.27
N LEU A 55 25.60 16.81 -54.04
CA LEU A 55 26.65 17.82 -53.81
C LEU A 55 28.04 17.28 -54.17
N GLU A 56 28.34 16.03 -53.81
CA GLU A 56 29.63 15.40 -54.11
C GLU A 56 29.84 15.22 -55.62
N VAL A 57 28.80 14.82 -56.35
CA VAL A 57 28.83 14.77 -57.82
C VAL A 57 29.14 16.16 -58.40
N ARG A 58 28.44 17.22 -57.95
CA ARG A 58 28.70 18.59 -58.40
C ARG A 58 30.11 19.08 -58.06
N LYS A 59 30.65 18.67 -56.91
CA LYS A 59 32.03 18.99 -56.51
C LYS A 59 33.05 18.33 -57.45
N MET A 60 32.86 17.05 -57.78
CA MET A 60 33.70 16.35 -58.76
C MET A 60 33.61 17.00 -60.15
N GLU A 61 32.41 17.38 -60.60
CA GLU A 61 32.22 18.10 -61.86
C GLU A 61 32.97 19.44 -61.89
N LEU A 62 32.91 20.21 -60.80
CA LEU A 62 33.63 21.49 -60.68
C LEU A 62 35.15 21.30 -60.59
N GLU A 63 35.63 20.22 -59.97
CA GLU A 63 37.06 19.90 -59.92
C GLU A 63 37.60 19.62 -61.34
N ILE A 64 36.84 18.86 -62.12
CA ILE A 64 37.15 18.61 -63.55
C ILE A 64 37.09 19.92 -64.34
N GLU A 65 36.03 20.72 -64.19
CA GLU A 65 35.87 22.02 -64.87
C GLU A 65 37.05 22.97 -64.54
N SER A 66 37.46 23.00 -63.27
CA SER A 66 38.60 23.79 -62.78
C SER A 66 39.92 23.36 -63.38
N TYR A 67 40.19 22.04 -63.40
CA TYR A 67 41.38 21.51 -64.05
C TYR A 67 41.44 21.92 -65.53
N LEU A 68 40.33 21.76 -66.27
CA LEU A 68 40.26 22.12 -67.69
C LEU A 68 40.45 23.62 -67.93
N ILE A 69 39.83 24.49 -67.14
CA ILE A 69 39.98 25.95 -67.26
C ILE A 69 41.42 26.37 -66.93
N SER A 70 42.04 25.76 -65.91
CA SER A 70 43.42 26.06 -65.53
C SER A 70 44.42 25.66 -66.62
N GLU A 71 44.22 24.49 -67.24
CA GLU A 71 45.07 24.00 -68.33
C GLU A 71 44.86 24.83 -69.60
N ALA A 72 43.62 25.21 -69.92
CA ALA A 72 43.31 26.11 -71.03
C ALA A 72 43.98 27.48 -70.85
N ARG A 73 43.91 28.06 -69.64
CA ARG A 73 44.57 29.33 -69.31
C ARG A 73 46.09 29.23 -69.48
N LYS A 74 46.69 28.14 -68.99
CA LYS A 74 48.14 27.88 -69.14
C LYS A 74 48.52 27.73 -70.62
N GLY A 75 47.74 26.97 -71.40
CA GLY A 75 47.95 26.79 -72.84
C GLY A 75 47.89 28.10 -73.64
N VAL A 76 46.93 28.98 -73.32
CA VAL A 76 46.84 30.32 -73.92
C VAL A 76 48.04 31.18 -73.54
N ASN A 77 48.45 31.20 -72.27
CA ASN A 77 49.64 31.96 -71.85
C ASN A 77 50.91 31.48 -72.56
N VAL A 78 51.12 30.17 -72.65
CA VAL A 78 52.26 29.58 -73.37
C VAL A 78 52.20 29.93 -74.87
N SER A 79 51.01 29.94 -75.48
CA SER A 79 50.83 30.30 -76.89
C SER A 79 51.13 31.78 -77.15
N ILE A 80 50.72 32.67 -76.24
CA ILE A 80 51.05 34.09 -76.31
C ILE A 80 52.56 34.29 -76.18
N GLU A 81 53.19 33.69 -75.17
CA GLU A 81 54.64 33.77 -74.94
C GLU A 81 55.42 33.27 -76.16
N HIS A 82 55.05 32.13 -76.74
CA HIS A 82 55.71 31.59 -77.91
C HIS A 82 55.51 32.45 -79.15
N SER A 83 54.32 33.00 -79.36
CA SER A 83 54.01 33.83 -80.54
C SER A 83 54.70 35.19 -80.50
N ILE A 84 55.11 35.69 -79.33
CA ILE A 84 55.85 36.96 -79.17
C ILE A 84 57.35 36.77 -78.95
N ASP A 85 57.84 35.54 -78.82
CA ASP A 85 59.24 35.22 -78.49
C ASP A 85 60.21 35.72 -79.57
N ASP A 86 59.91 35.48 -80.85
CA ASP A 86 60.74 35.93 -81.97
C ASP A 86 60.81 37.47 -82.06
N ASP A 87 59.67 38.14 -81.98
CA ASP A 87 59.59 39.61 -81.99
C ASP A 87 60.24 40.21 -80.72
N SER A 88 60.15 39.54 -79.57
CA SER A 88 60.79 39.97 -78.31
C SER A 88 62.32 39.84 -78.38
N ARG A 89 62.82 38.74 -78.94
CA ARG A 89 64.26 38.56 -79.20
C ARG A 89 64.78 39.56 -80.23
N GLU A 90 64.00 39.89 -81.25
CA GLU A 90 64.34 40.93 -82.22
C GLU A 90 64.45 42.30 -81.55
N LYS A 91 63.48 42.67 -80.70
CA LYS A 91 63.51 43.89 -79.89
C LYS A 91 64.77 43.98 -79.02
N GLU A 92 65.13 42.91 -78.32
CA GLU A 92 66.31 42.89 -77.46
C GLU A 92 67.63 43.04 -78.25
N LYS A 93 67.72 42.43 -79.44
CA LYS A 93 68.88 42.58 -80.35
C LYS A 93 69.02 44.00 -80.87
N LEU A 94 67.91 44.64 -81.24
CA LEU A 94 67.90 46.02 -81.73
C LEU A 94 68.30 47.02 -80.63
N LEU A 95 67.89 46.79 -79.38
CA LEU A 95 68.33 47.57 -78.22
C LEU A 95 69.84 47.45 -77.98
N LYS A 96 70.41 46.25 -78.05
CA LYS A 96 71.87 46.06 -77.92
C LYS A 96 72.64 46.74 -79.06
N LYS A 97 72.07 46.78 -80.27
CA LYS A 97 72.66 47.46 -81.43
C LYS A 97 72.63 49.00 -81.29
N LYS A 98 71.63 49.53 -80.59
CA LYS A 98 71.54 50.96 -80.21
C LYS A 98 72.67 51.36 -79.26
N ASP A 99 73.00 50.52 -78.28
CA ASP A 99 74.00 50.84 -77.26
C ASP A 99 75.44 50.84 -77.83
N VAL A 100 75.77 49.90 -78.73
CA VAL A 100 77.11 49.86 -79.38
C VAL A 100 77.33 51.05 -80.32
N LEU A 101 76.27 51.54 -80.98
CA LEU A 101 76.36 52.68 -81.89
C LEU A 101 76.47 54.04 -81.17
N LEU A 102 76.12 54.10 -79.88
CA LEU A 102 76.30 55.30 -79.04
C LEU A 102 77.78 55.57 -78.72
N ASP A 103 78.61 54.53 -78.59
CA ASP A 103 80.06 54.66 -78.32
C ASP A 103 80.86 55.09 -79.56
N GLU A 104 80.40 54.75 -80.77
CA GLU A 104 81.06 55.14 -82.03
C GLU A 104 80.66 56.55 -82.51
N LEU A 105 79.63 57.15 -81.89
CA LEU A 105 78.98 58.43 -82.24
C LEU A 105 79.86 59.68 -82.03
N GLU A 106 80.87 59.61 -81.16
CA GLU A 106 81.76 60.75 -80.90
C GLU A 106 82.72 61.03 -82.07
N LYS A 107 82.97 60.04 -82.95
CA LYS A 107 83.98 60.11 -84.02
C LYS A 107 83.42 60.48 -85.40
N LEU A 108 82.10 60.47 -85.60
CA LEU A 108 81.46 60.53 -86.93
C LEU A 108 80.51 61.72 -87.13
N LEU A 109 80.72 62.83 -86.42
CA LEU A 109 79.93 64.08 -86.49
C LEU A 109 79.82 64.73 -87.90
N ASN A 110 80.65 64.33 -88.88
CA ASN A 110 80.56 64.77 -90.28
C ASN A 110 79.80 63.80 -91.22
N LEU A 111 79.44 62.59 -90.75
CA LEU A 111 78.62 61.59 -91.47
C LEU A 111 77.15 61.60 -90.99
N VAL A 112 76.76 62.62 -90.22
CA VAL A 112 75.48 62.73 -89.49
C VAL A 112 74.27 62.90 -90.43
N ARG A 113 74.39 63.69 -91.50
CA ARG A 113 73.24 64.00 -92.38
C ARG A 113 72.75 62.84 -93.25
N GLU A 114 73.62 61.89 -93.59
CA GLU A 114 73.22 60.67 -94.34
C GLU A 114 72.61 59.61 -93.39
N LYS A 115 72.96 59.65 -92.10
CA LYS A 115 72.53 58.67 -91.10
C LYS A 115 71.23 59.05 -90.36
N GLU A 116 70.83 60.32 -90.34
CA GLU A 116 69.50 60.76 -89.89
C GLU A 116 68.36 60.04 -90.62
N LYS A 117 68.55 59.71 -91.90
CA LYS A 117 67.58 58.94 -92.71
C LYS A 117 67.47 57.47 -92.26
N GLN A 118 68.57 56.86 -91.81
CA GLN A 118 68.59 55.47 -91.33
C GLN A 118 68.08 55.32 -89.89
N ILE A 119 68.14 56.39 -89.08
CA ILE A 119 67.54 56.41 -87.72
C ILE A 119 66.02 56.38 -87.82
N ALA A 120 65.44 57.22 -88.67
CA ALA A 120 63.99 57.22 -88.93
C ALA A 120 63.50 55.86 -89.46
N GLU A 121 64.33 55.14 -90.22
CA GLU A 121 64.03 53.81 -90.76
C GLU A 121 64.06 52.71 -89.68
N ASN A 122 64.95 52.83 -88.69
CA ASN A 122 65.02 51.91 -87.55
C ASN A 122 63.90 52.16 -86.53
N ASP A 123 63.55 53.42 -86.25
CA ASP A 123 62.41 53.76 -85.37
C ASP A 123 61.09 53.25 -85.99
N ALA A 124 60.93 53.39 -87.31
CA ALA A 124 59.80 52.82 -88.03
C ALA A 124 59.76 51.28 -87.94
N SER A 125 60.93 50.62 -87.92
CA SER A 125 61.03 49.16 -87.77
C SER A 125 60.69 48.69 -86.36
N ILE A 126 61.13 49.40 -85.32
CA ILE A 126 60.76 49.12 -83.93
C ILE A 126 59.27 49.31 -83.73
N GLU A 127 58.71 50.43 -84.20
CA GLU A 127 57.27 50.70 -84.10
C GLU A 127 56.44 49.63 -84.85
N ALA A 128 56.94 49.13 -85.98
CA ALA A 128 56.30 48.04 -86.71
C ALA A 128 56.29 46.73 -85.92
N VAL A 129 57.40 46.35 -85.28
CA VAL A 129 57.49 45.16 -84.41
C VAL A 129 56.57 45.32 -83.19
N GLU A 130 56.56 46.48 -82.54
CA GLU A 130 55.68 46.75 -81.40
C GLU A 130 54.20 46.69 -81.78
N LYS A 131 53.83 47.17 -82.98
CA LYS A 131 52.48 47.00 -83.53
C LYS A 131 52.12 45.54 -83.80
N ARG A 132 53.08 44.70 -84.24
CA ARG A 132 52.84 43.25 -84.41
C ARG A 132 52.61 42.55 -83.07
N ILE A 133 53.46 42.81 -82.08
CA ILE A 133 53.29 42.26 -80.71
C ILE A 133 51.92 42.67 -80.15
N ALA A 134 51.56 43.96 -80.24
CA ALA A 134 50.27 44.45 -79.81
C ALA A 134 49.11 43.79 -80.58
N GLY A 135 49.28 43.55 -81.89
CA GLY A 135 48.33 42.83 -82.73
C GLY A 135 48.11 41.39 -82.26
N VAL A 136 49.18 40.64 -81.98
CA VAL A 136 49.10 39.27 -81.44
C VAL A 136 48.39 39.26 -80.08
N VAL A 137 48.79 40.14 -79.16
CA VAL A 137 48.17 40.26 -77.83
C VAL A 137 46.68 40.59 -77.95
N SER A 138 46.31 41.53 -78.83
CA SER A 138 44.91 41.88 -79.08
C SER A 138 44.11 40.72 -79.69
N GLY A 139 44.73 39.89 -80.52
CA GLY A 139 44.11 38.72 -81.13
C GLY A 139 43.75 37.61 -80.11
N PHE A 140 44.45 37.55 -78.97
CA PHE A 140 44.14 36.62 -77.87
C PHE A 140 43.27 37.23 -76.76
N GLN A 141 42.94 38.53 -76.85
CA GLN A 141 42.27 39.25 -75.77
C GLN A 141 40.83 38.78 -75.51
N ASP A 142 40.11 38.40 -76.58
CA ASP A 142 38.77 37.81 -76.47
C ASP A 142 38.82 36.45 -75.77
N MET A 143 39.83 35.63 -76.08
CA MET A 143 40.03 34.31 -75.47
C MET A 143 40.45 34.42 -74.00
N GLN A 144 41.33 35.38 -73.65
CA GLN A 144 41.67 35.68 -72.26
C GLN A 144 40.45 36.17 -71.46
N SER A 145 39.59 37.00 -72.07
CA SER A 145 38.37 37.52 -71.44
C SER A 145 37.32 36.43 -71.22
N ASP A 146 37.10 35.53 -72.19
CA ASP A 146 36.20 34.39 -72.05
C ASP A 146 36.67 33.40 -70.98
N ILE A 147 37.98 33.06 -70.98
CA ILE A 147 38.59 32.21 -69.94
C ILE A 147 38.49 32.88 -68.56
N GLY A 148 38.70 34.20 -68.48
CA GLY A 148 38.53 34.98 -67.24
C GLY A 148 37.09 34.92 -66.72
N ALA A 149 36.10 35.16 -67.57
CA ALA A 149 34.68 35.08 -67.20
C ALA A 149 34.24 33.66 -66.82
N LYS A 150 34.81 32.62 -67.44
CA LYS A 150 34.59 31.22 -67.04
C LYS A 150 35.22 30.92 -65.67
N TYR A 151 36.43 31.40 -65.42
CA TYR A 151 37.09 31.27 -64.12
C TYR A 151 36.31 31.95 -62.99
N ASP A 152 35.82 33.17 -63.21
CA ASP A 152 35.03 33.90 -62.19
C ASP A 152 33.69 33.21 -61.91
N ARG A 153 33.00 32.71 -62.95
CA ARG A 153 31.78 31.90 -62.79
C ARG A 153 32.05 30.61 -62.00
N MET A 154 33.11 29.90 -62.33
CA MET A 154 33.53 28.70 -61.61
C MET A 154 33.84 29.00 -60.15
N LYS A 155 34.56 30.09 -59.87
CA LYS A 155 34.87 30.53 -58.50
C LYS A 155 33.59 30.83 -57.70
N SER A 156 32.59 31.45 -58.33
CA SER A 156 31.28 31.68 -57.72
C SER A 156 30.54 30.36 -57.43
N LYS A 157 30.54 29.40 -58.37
CA LYS A 157 29.94 28.07 -58.16
C LYS A 157 30.64 27.30 -57.03
N LEU A 158 31.96 27.37 -56.95
CA LEU A 158 32.75 26.75 -55.87
C LEU A 158 32.34 27.32 -54.51
N SER A 159 32.24 28.65 -54.39
CA SER A 159 31.80 29.31 -53.16
C SER A 159 30.38 28.89 -52.74
N GLN A 160 29.50 28.65 -53.72
CA GLN A 160 28.15 28.12 -53.46
C GLN A 160 28.18 26.68 -52.95
N VAL A 161 29.00 25.80 -53.56
CA VAL A 161 29.17 24.41 -53.10
C VAL A 161 29.75 24.35 -51.69
N ASP A 162 30.70 25.23 -51.36
CA ASP A 162 31.25 25.34 -50.00
C ASP A 162 30.17 25.74 -48.97
N ALA A 163 29.32 26.72 -49.32
CA ALA A 163 28.20 27.13 -48.47
C ALA A 163 27.14 26.03 -48.31
N GLU A 164 26.82 25.29 -49.37
CA GLU A 164 25.91 24.13 -49.33
C GLU A 164 26.51 22.98 -48.49
N SER A 165 27.83 22.77 -48.56
CA SER A 165 28.53 21.78 -47.73
C SER A 165 28.44 22.11 -46.25
N GLU A 166 28.66 23.38 -45.88
CA GLU A 166 28.51 23.85 -44.49
C GLU A 166 27.05 23.70 -44.01
N ALA A 167 26.08 24.06 -44.86
CA ALA A 167 24.66 23.89 -44.56
C ALA A 167 24.26 22.41 -44.34
N LEU A 168 24.79 21.49 -45.17
CA LEU A 168 24.57 20.05 -44.97
C LEU A 168 25.25 19.54 -43.70
N SER A 169 26.43 20.05 -43.34
CA SER A 169 27.09 19.70 -42.07
C SER A 169 26.27 20.14 -40.86
N ILE A 170 25.70 21.35 -40.89
CA ILE A 170 24.80 21.85 -39.85
C ILE A 170 23.54 20.97 -39.80
N LYS A 171 22.91 20.69 -40.94
CA LYS A 171 21.71 19.86 -41.01
C LYS A 171 21.92 18.45 -40.44
N LYS A 172 23.08 17.83 -40.70
CA LYS A 172 23.43 16.53 -40.10
C LYS A 172 23.51 16.62 -38.58
N LYS A 173 24.16 17.66 -38.07
CA LYS A 173 24.25 17.91 -36.64
C LYS A 173 22.86 18.11 -36.02
N ASP A 174 21.99 18.88 -36.67
CA ASP A 174 20.62 19.11 -36.20
C ASP A 174 19.81 17.79 -36.12
N ILE A 175 19.94 16.90 -37.10
CA ILE A 175 19.31 15.57 -37.10
C ILE A 175 19.78 14.73 -35.90
N ASP A 176 21.09 14.69 -35.65
CA ASP A 176 21.67 13.94 -34.53
C ASP A 176 21.30 14.57 -33.17
N ASP A 177 21.24 15.91 -33.08
CA ASP A 177 20.84 16.65 -31.87
C ASP A 177 19.36 16.39 -31.51
N VAL A 178 18.45 16.37 -32.50
CA VAL A 178 17.02 16.04 -32.30
C VAL A 178 16.84 14.61 -31.79
N LEU A 179 17.58 13.65 -32.35
CA LEU A 179 17.56 12.26 -31.87
C LEU A 179 18.00 12.19 -30.40
N SER A 180 19.12 12.83 -30.06
CA SER A 180 19.64 12.83 -28.69
C SER A 180 18.65 13.42 -27.69
N GLN A 181 17.90 14.46 -28.09
CA GLN A 181 16.85 15.04 -27.26
C GLN A 181 15.67 14.07 -27.04
N GLU A 182 15.19 13.40 -28.08
CA GLU A 182 14.09 12.43 -27.94
C GLU A 182 14.51 11.17 -27.18
N ASP A 183 15.75 10.68 -27.36
CA ASP A 183 16.31 9.58 -26.57
C ASP A 183 16.38 9.93 -25.07
N ASN A 184 16.86 11.14 -24.75
CA ASN A 184 16.89 11.64 -23.37
C ASN A 184 15.48 11.76 -22.78
N LYS A 185 14.50 12.22 -23.57
CA LYS A 185 13.10 12.29 -23.16
C LYS A 185 12.51 10.91 -22.90
N GLY A 186 12.75 9.94 -23.79
CA GLY A 186 12.37 8.54 -23.60
C GLY A 186 12.98 7.94 -22.33
N ALA A 187 14.28 8.18 -22.09
CA ALA A 187 14.98 7.72 -20.89
C ALA A 187 14.37 8.31 -19.60
N LYS A 188 14.04 9.61 -19.58
CA LYS A 188 13.38 10.26 -18.43
C LYS A 188 12.00 9.67 -18.15
N ILE A 189 11.20 9.40 -19.19
CA ILE A 189 9.88 8.78 -19.03
C ILE A 189 10.02 7.36 -18.50
N ARG A 190 10.99 6.59 -18.99
CA ARG A 190 11.29 5.23 -18.51
C ARG A 190 11.70 5.21 -17.04
N GLU A 191 12.51 6.18 -16.62
CA GLU A 191 12.89 6.34 -15.20
C GLU A 191 11.68 6.67 -14.33
N LEU A 192 10.79 7.57 -14.76
CA LEU A 192 9.54 7.86 -14.05
C LEU A 192 8.65 6.61 -13.94
N GLY A 193 8.57 5.81 -15.01
CA GLY A 193 7.84 4.55 -14.99
C GLY A 193 8.43 3.54 -14.00
N LYS A 194 9.76 3.50 -13.85
CA LYS A 194 10.44 2.66 -12.86
C LYS A 194 10.19 3.14 -11.43
N ILE A 195 10.30 4.44 -11.16
CA ILE A 195 9.99 5.03 -9.85
C ILE A 195 8.55 4.70 -9.45
N ALA A 196 7.60 4.84 -10.38
CA ALA A 196 6.21 4.48 -10.12
C ALA A 196 6.02 2.99 -9.81
N ALA A 197 6.74 2.09 -10.48
CA ALA A 197 6.70 0.65 -10.17
C ALA A 197 7.30 0.33 -8.79
N ASP A 198 8.42 0.95 -8.43
CA ASP A 198 9.05 0.79 -7.11
C ASP A 198 8.12 1.33 -6.00
N GLU A 199 7.43 2.45 -6.25
CA GLU A 199 6.45 3.03 -5.34
C GLU A 199 5.18 2.16 -5.22
N ALA A 200 4.69 1.60 -6.34
CA ALA A 200 3.59 0.63 -6.33
C ALA A 200 3.93 -0.59 -5.47
N LYS A 201 5.16 -1.11 -5.59
CA LYS A 201 5.63 -2.22 -4.76
C LYS A 201 5.63 -1.86 -3.28
N ALA A 202 6.11 -0.67 -2.91
CA ALA A 202 6.13 -0.21 -1.53
C ALA A 202 4.71 -0.07 -0.94
N TYR A 203 3.75 0.48 -1.70
CA TYR A 203 2.34 0.53 -1.27
C TYR A 203 1.72 -0.85 -1.12
N ASN A 204 2.01 -1.78 -2.04
CA ASN A 204 1.49 -3.14 -1.97
C ASN A 204 2.01 -3.89 -0.72
N GLU A 205 3.30 -3.76 -0.41
CA GLU A 205 3.88 -4.31 0.82
C GLU A 205 3.23 -3.69 2.06
N ALA A 206 3.07 -2.37 2.10
CA ALA A 206 2.47 -1.67 3.23
C ALA A 206 0.99 -2.07 3.45
N ALA A 207 0.19 -2.13 2.37
CA ALA A 207 -1.19 -2.58 2.42
C ALA A 207 -1.29 -4.04 2.90
N GLY A 208 -0.39 -4.91 2.43
CA GLY A 208 -0.28 -6.29 2.88
C GLY A 208 -0.01 -6.42 4.38
N LEU A 209 0.95 -5.64 4.90
CA LEU A 209 1.25 -5.59 6.34
C LEU A 209 0.06 -5.09 7.15
N ARG A 210 -0.60 -3.99 6.72
CA ARG A 210 -1.78 -3.46 7.43
C ARG A 210 -2.95 -4.44 7.43
N LYS A 211 -3.20 -5.16 6.33
CA LYS A 211 -4.20 -6.23 6.27
C LYS A 211 -3.89 -7.35 7.28
N GLY A 212 -2.64 -7.78 7.36
CA GLY A 212 -2.20 -8.79 8.33
C GLY A 212 -2.38 -8.33 9.79
N LEU A 213 -1.92 -7.11 10.10
CA LEU A 213 -2.06 -6.51 11.42
C LEU A 213 -3.54 -6.32 11.81
N MET A 214 -4.37 -5.89 10.86
CA MET A 214 -5.82 -5.77 11.05
C MET A 214 -6.47 -7.11 11.41
N LEU A 215 -6.08 -8.21 10.78
CA LEU A 215 -6.59 -9.54 11.12
C LEU A 215 -6.26 -9.91 12.57
N CYS A 216 -5.02 -9.70 13.01
CA CYS A 216 -4.64 -9.92 14.42
C CYS A 216 -5.46 -9.04 15.38
N ILE A 217 -5.76 -7.80 14.99
CA ILE A 217 -6.60 -6.90 15.79
C ILE A 217 -8.04 -7.42 15.90
N LEU A 218 -8.59 -7.92 14.81
CA LEU A 218 -9.95 -8.47 14.78
C LEU A 218 -10.06 -9.74 15.61
N GLU A 219 -9.06 -10.63 15.58
CA GLU A 219 -9.04 -11.87 16.36
C GLU A 219 -9.19 -11.63 17.86
N TYR A 220 -8.43 -10.68 18.44
CA TYR A 220 -8.54 -10.41 19.87
C TYR A 220 -9.86 -9.70 20.22
N ARG A 221 -10.37 -8.83 19.34
CA ARG A 221 -11.67 -8.15 19.54
C ARG A 221 -12.82 -9.15 19.53
N GLU A 222 -12.77 -10.11 18.61
CA GLU A 222 -13.73 -11.21 18.56
C GLU A 222 -13.64 -12.10 19.80
N SER A 223 -12.43 -12.43 20.26
CA SER A 223 -12.21 -13.14 21.52
C SER A 223 -12.79 -12.39 22.73
N LYS A 224 -12.52 -11.08 22.86
CA LYS A 224 -13.09 -10.21 23.92
C LYS A 224 -14.61 -10.19 23.87
N LEU A 225 -15.20 -10.06 22.68
CA LEU A 225 -16.65 -10.08 22.49
C LEU A 225 -17.26 -11.44 22.85
N GLY A 226 -16.58 -12.53 22.49
CA GLY A 226 -16.96 -13.89 22.87
C GLY A 226 -17.02 -14.05 24.40
N LEU A 227 -15.97 -13.60 25.09
CA LEU A 227 -15.90 -13.64 26.55
C LEU A 227 -17.01 -12.82 27.23
N MET A 228 -17.31 -11.64 26.69
CA MET A 228 -18.42 -10.81 27.17
C MET A 228 -19.77 -11.54 27.06
N LYS A 229 -20.03 -12.21 25.93
CA LYS A 229 -21.27 -12.99 25.73
C LYS A 229 -21.34 -14.19 26.66
N THR A 230 -20.22 -14.87 26.92
CA THR A 230 -20.16 -15.98 27.87
C THR A 230 -20.37 -15.52 29.31
N GLU A 231 -19.82 -14.37 29.67
CA GLU A 231 -20.02 -13.75 30.99
C GLU A 231 -21.49 -13.39 31.20
N GLU A 232 -22.14 -12.77 30.21
CA GLU A 232 -23.57 -12.44 30.25
C GLU A 232 -24.41 -13.71 30.45
N LYS A 233 -24.15 -14.75 29.65
CA LYS A 233 -24.85 -16.04 29.77
C LYS A 233 -24.69 -16.67 31.16
N PHE A 234 -23.47 -16.72 31.69
CA PHE A 234 -23.24 -17.29 33.02
C PHE A 234 -23.89 -16.44 34.12
N SER A 235 -23.91 -15.12 33.98
CA SER A 235 -24.63 -14.23 34.90
C SER A 235 -26.14 -14.52 34.90
N GLU A 236 -26.75 -14.72 33.73
CA GLU A 236 -28.16 -15.10 33.63
C GLU A 236 -28.44 -16.48 34.25
N ASP A 237 -27.56 -17.46 34.03
CA ASP A 237 -27.67 -18.79 34.62
C ASP A 237 -27.58 -18.73 36.16
N VAL A 238 -26.64 -17.96 36.72
CA VAL A 238 -26.53 -17.73 38.17
C VAL A 238 -27.80 -17.10 38.74
N MET A 239 -28.33 -16.05 38.10
CA MET A 239 -29.57 -15.41 38.55
C MET A 239 -30.77 -16.37 38.54
N ARG A 240 -30.88 -17.21 37.51
CA ARG A 240 -31.93 -18.22 37.40
C ARG A 240 -31.83 -19.24 38.52
N LEU A 241 -30.64 -19.79 38.75
CA LEU A 241 -30.41 -20.76 39.83
C LEU A 241 -30.65 -20.15 41.22
N GLN A 242 -30.25 -18.90 41.44
CA GLN A 242 -30.54 -18.19 42.70
C GLN A 242 -32.04 -18.01 42.93
N GLN A 243 -32.82 -17.75 41.87
CA GLN A 243 -34.28 -17.69 41.95
C GLN A 243 -34.90 -19.07 42.25
N GLU A 244 -34.38 -20.14 41.64
CA GLU A 244 -34.79 -21.53 41.91
C GLU A 244 -34.49 -21.92 43.37
N ALA A 245 -33.29 -21.65 43.87
CA ALA A 245 -32.91 -21.88 45.26
C ALA A 245 -33.79 -21.09 46.24
N SER A 246 -34.08 -19.82 45.94
CA SER A 246 -34.97 -18.99 46.76
C SER A 246 -36.40 -19.53 46.80
N SER A 247 -36.90 -20.01 45.65
CA SER A 247 -38.23 -20.62 45.56
C SER A 247 -38.28 -21.95 46.33
N ALA A 248 -37.24 -22.79 46.22
CA ALA A 248 -37.14 -24.04 46.97
C ALA A 248 -37.08 -23.81 48.49
N ARG A 249 -36.33 -22.79 48.96
CA ARG A 249 -36.31 -22.40 50.38
C ARG A 249 -37.67 -21.95 50.89
N ALA A 250 -38.43 -21.18 50.11
CA ALA A 250 -39.78 -20.76 50.46
C ALA A 250 -40.73 -21.98 50.59
N SER A 251 -40.71 -22.88 49.60
CA SER A 251 -41.48 -24.13 49.65
C SER A 251 -41.12 -24.99 50.85
N LEU A 252 -39.82 -25.12 51.17
CA LEU A 252 -39.36 -25.88 52.32
C LEU A 252 -39.84 -25.29 53.65
N GLN A 253 -39.91 -23.96 53.75
CA GLN A 253 -40.46 -23.28 54.92
C GLN A 253 -41.96 -23.58 55.09
N GLU A 254 -42.73 -23.51 54.01
CA GLU A 254 -44.17 -23.85 54.03
C GLU A 254 -44.40 -25.31 54.40
N LEU A 255 -43.69 -26.24 53.76
CA LEU A 255 -43.76 -27.67 54.08
C LEU A 255 -43.38 -27.93 55.54
N SER A 256 -42.33 -27.29 56.06
CA SER A 256 -41.94 -27.44 57.47
C SER A 256 -43.00 -26.92 58.44
N SER A 257 -43.68 -25.82 58.12
CA SER A 257 -44.81 -25.31 58.90
C SER A 257 -45.98 -26.29 58.90
N ASN A 258 -46.32 -26.83 57.72
CA ASN A 258 -47.37 -27.83 57.56
C ASN A 258 -47.03 -29.12 58.32
N LYS A 259 -45.76 -29.58 58.28
CA LYS A 259 -45.25 -30.70 59.08
C LYS A 259 -45.53 -30.50 60.56
N SER A 260 -45.17 -29.34 61.11
CA SER A 260 -45.37 -29.02 62.52
C SER A 260 -46.85 -29.02 62.91
N SER A 261 -47.71 -28.43 62.07
CA SER A 261 -49.16 -28.44 62.31
C SER A 261 -49.72 -29.87 62.35
N LEU A 262 -49.32 -30.69 61.38
CA LEU A 262 -49.81 -32.06 61.26
C LEU A 262 -49.29 -32.97 62.39
N GLN A 263 -48.05 -32.78 62.84
CA GLN A 263 -47.50 -33.45 64.02
C GLN A 263 -48.27 -33.07 65.30
N GLN A 264 -48.68 -31.81 65.44
CA GLN A 264 -49.53 -31.38 66.56
C GLN A 264 -50.92 -32.04 66.52
N GLU A 265 -51.53 -32.13 65.33
CA GLU A 265 -52.80 -32.84 65.14
C GLU A 265 -52.69 -34.32 65.51
N ILE A 266 -51.65 -35.01 65.03
CA ILE A 266 -51.35 -36.41 65.37
C ILE A 266 -51.26 -36.59 66.88
N ALA A 267 -50.44 -35.78 67.57
CA ALA A 267 -50.30 -35.84 69.02
C ALA A 267 -51.64 -35.61 69.75
N SER A 268 -52.49 -34.70 69.24
CA SER A 268 -53.82 -34.46 69.79
C SER A 268 -54.76 -35.66 69.63
N PHE A 269 -54.72 -36.34 68.49
CA PHE A 269 -55.50 -37.56 68.23
C PHE A 269 -55.02 -38.71 69.11
N GLU A 270 -53.71 -38.91 69.23
CA GLU A 270 -53.12 -39.90 70.13
C GLU A 270 -53.54 -39.67 71.58
N GLN A 271 -53.48 -38.43 72.06
CA GLN A 271 -53.91 -38.07 73.41
C GLN A 271 -55.41 -38.35 73.62
N ARG A 272 -56.25 -38.05 72.61
CA ARG A 272 -57.69 -38.33 72.68
C ARG A 272 -57.99 -39.81 72.71
N ILE A 273 -57.31 -40.61 71.89
CA ILE A 273 -57.42 -42.08 71.89
C ILE A 273 -57.00 -42.64 73.26
N LEU A 274 -55.87 -42.19 73.81
CA LEU A 274 -55.38 -42.57 75.14
C LEU A 274 -56.37 -42.24 76.25
N TYR A 275 -57.06 -41.10 76.17
CA TYR A 275 -58.12 -40.74 77.11
C TYR A 275 -59.28 -41.73 77.02
N VAL A 276 -59.76 -42.03 75.81
CA VAL A 276 -60.88 -42.96 75.61
C VAL A 276 -60.51 -44.37 76.07
N ASP A 277 -59.27 -44.81 75.82
CA ASP A 277 -58.76 -46.12 76.24
C ASP A 277 -58.70 -46.30 77.76
N LYS A 278 -58.50 -45.21 78.51
CA LYS A 278 -58.59 -45.22 79.98
C LYS A 278 -60.04 -45.18 80.47
N ARG A 279 -60.91 -44.39 79.82
CA ARG A 279 -62.30 -44.18 80.25
C ARG A 279 -63.22 -45.35 79.94
N LEU A 280 -63.00 -46.07 78.85
CA LEU A 280 -63.84 -47.21 78.44
C LEU A 280 -63.90 -48.33 79.51
N PRO A 281 -62.76 -48.80 80.06
CA PRO A 281 -62.75 -49.75 81.16
C PRO A 281 -63.48 -49.25 82.41
N GLU A 282 -63.29 -47.98 82.77
CA GLU A 282 -63.98 -47.36 83.92
C GLU A 282 -65.49 -47.40 83.74
N LEU A 283 -66.00 -46.94 82.59
CA LEU A 283 -67.43 -46.98 82.25
C LEU A 283 -67.98 -48.42 82.26
N GLU A 284 -67.21 -49.40 81.80
CA GLU A 284 -67.64 -50.80 81.86
C GLU A 284 -67.72 -51.32 83.31
N THR A 285 -66.83 -50.87 84.21
CA THR A 285 -66.94 -51.17 85.65
C THR A 285 -68.13 -50.47 86.30
N GLU A 286 -68.34 -49.17 86.03
CA GLU A 286 -69.48 -48.38 86.53
C GLU A 286 -70.81 -48.98 86.08
N LYS A 287 -70.91 -49.40 84.81
CA LYS A 287 -72.07 -50.12 84.24
C LYS A 287 -72.35 -51.42 84.99
N LYS A 288 -71.32 -52.23 85.27
CA LYS A 288 -71.47 -53.49 86.03
C LYS A 288 -71.98 -53.23 87.44
N VAL A 289 -71.48 -52.19 88.12
CA VAL A 289 -71.94 -51.77 89.45
C VAL A 289 -73.40 -51.30 89.41
N ALA A 290 -73.77 -50.45 88.46
CA ALA A 290 -75.15 -49.98 88.29
C ALA A 290 -76.13 -51.12 87.99
N ALA A 291 -75.72 -52.09 87.15
CA ALA A 291 -76.50 -53.30 86.87
C ALA A 291 -76.64 -54.21 88.11
N ALA A 292 -75.58 -54.40 88.89
CA ALA A 292 -75.61 -55.16 90.14
C ALA A 292 -76.53 -54.52 91.19
N ALA A 293 -76.60 -53.18 91.22
CA ALA A 293 -77.54 -52.41 92.02
C ALA A 293 -78.99 -52.41 91.46
N ARG A 294 -79.27 -53.17 90.39
CA ARG A 294 -80.56 -53.22 89.67
C ARG A 294 -81.03 -51.87 89.10
N ASN A 295 -80.12 -50.91 88.94
CA ASN A 295 -80.40 -49.63 88.29
C ASN A 295 -80.17 -49.73 86.78
N PHE A 296 -81.08 -50.42 86.09
CA PHE A 296 -80.95 -50.70 84.65
C PHE A 296 -80.99 -49.45 83.76
N LYS A 297 -81.63 -48.37 84.20
CA LYS A 297 -81.64 -47.09 83.46
C LYS A 297 -80.24 -46.48 83.43
N GLU A 298 -79.56 -46.46 84.57
CA GLU A 298 -78.20 -45.93 84.66
C GLU A 298 -77.21 -46.83 83.93
N ALA A 299 -77.34 -48.15 84.05
CA ALA A 299 -76.52 -49.09 83.28
C ALA A 299 -76.70 -48.94 81.75
N ALA A 300 -77.92 -48.67 81.28
CA ALA A 300 -78.19 -48.41 79.86
C ALA A 300 -77.62 -47.06 79.39
N ARG A 301 -77.69 -46.02 80.22
CA ARG A 301 -77.07 -44.70 79.94
C ARG A 301 -75.55 -44.85 79.81
N ILE A 302 -74.90 -45.51 80.75
CA ILE A 302 -73.44 -45.75 80.74
C ILE A 302 -73.04 -46.61 79.54
N ALA A 303 -73.85 -47.62 79.18
CA ALA A 303 -73.60 -48.43 77.98
C ALA A 303 -73.69 -47.60 76.68
N ALA A 304 -74.65 -46.67 76.59
CA ALA A 304 -74.76 -45.76 75.45
C ALA A 304 -73.57 -44.78 75.38
N GLU A 305 -73.12 -44.26 76.52
CA GLU A 305 -71.92 -43.41 76.63
C GLU A 305 -70.65 -44.17 76.18
N ALA A 306 -70.46 -45.41 76.66
CA ALA A 306 -69.35 -46.25 76.26
C ALA A 306 -69.37 -46.56 74.75
N LYS A 307 -70.55 -46.86 74.18
CA LYS A 307 -70.70 -47.08 72.73
C LYS A 307 -70.40 -45.81 71.92
N SER A 308 -70.85 -44.65 72.39
CA SER A 308 -70.56 -43.36 71.77
C SER A 308 -69.07 -43.06 71.77
N LEU A 309 -68.38 -43.24 72.90
CA LEU A 309 -66.93 -43.06 73.00
C LEU A 309 -66.16 -44.07 72.15
N SER A 310 -66.62 -45.32 72.06
CA SER A 310 -66.02 -46.32 71.17
C SER A 310 -66.11 -45.91 69.70
N ASN A 311 -67.26 -45.41 69.25
CA ASN A 311 -67.43 -44.90 67.88
C ASN A 311 -66.55 -43.65 67.64
N GLU A 312 -66.43 -42.77 68.64
CA GLU A 312 -65.54 -41.60 68.57
C GLU A 312 -64.08 -42.01 68.45
N LYS A 313 -63.65 -43.05 69.20
CA LYS A 313 -62.29 -43.62 69.10
C LYS A 313 -62.03 -44.13 67.68
N GLU A 314 -62.93 -44.94 67.12
CA GLU A 314 -62.77 -45.46 65.76
C GLU A 314 -62.68 -44.32 64.72
N GLY A 315 -63.54 -43.31 64.85
CA GLY A 315 -63.47 -42.10 64.00
C GLY A 315 -62.16 -41.31 64.18
N THR A 316 -61.62 -41.24 65.40
CA THR A 316 -60.35 -40.57 65.70
C THR A 316 -59.15 -41.39 65.20
N GLN A 317 -59.22 -42.73 65.28
CA GLN A 317 -58.23 -43.66 64.75
C GLN A 317 -58.08 -43.49 63.23
N ILE A 318 -59.19 -43.42 62.49
CA ILE A 318 -59.17 -43.19 61.04
C ILE A 318 -58.52 -41.83 60.69
N LYS A 319 -58.79 -40.78 61.49
CA LYS A 319 -58.15 -39.47 61.31
C LYS A 319 -56.65 -39.52 61.60
N LEU A 320 -56.24 -40.25 62.63
CA LEU A 320 -54.84 -40.48 62.97
C LEU A 320 -54.11 -41.18 61.82
N GLU A 321 -54.64 -42.29 61.32
CA GLU A 321 -54.05 -43.04 60.19
C GLU A 321 -53.89 -42.16 58.94
N ARG A 322 -54.90 -41.33 58.64
CA ARG A 322 -54.84 -40.37 57.53
C ARG A 322 -53.75 -39.32 57.75
N ALA A 323 -53.71 -38.68 58.91
CA ALA A 323 -52.72 -37.67 59.24
C ALA A 323 -51.30 -38.28 59.21
N THR A 324 -51.10 -39.50 59.72
CA THR A 324 -49.79 -40.18 59.65
C THR A 324 -49.36 -40.48 58.20
N MET A 325 -50.30 -40.87 57.32
CA MET A 325 -50.00 -41.06 55.90
C MET A 325 -49.65 -39.72 55.21
N GLU A 326 -50.38 -38.66 55.49
CA GLU A 326 -50.11 -37.31 54.98
C GLU A 326 -48.75 -36.78 55.48
N LEU A 327 -48.38 -37.09 56.73
CA LEU A 327 -47.06 -36.77 57.29
C LEU A 327 -45.96 -37.43 56.46
N GLY A 328 -46.10 -38.73 56.16
CA GLY A 328 -45.11 -39.47 55.39
C GLY A 328 -44.92 -38.91 53.97
N LYS A 329 -46.01 -38.49 53.31
CA LYS A 329 -45.93 -37.82 52.00
C LYS A 329 -45.19 -36.49 52.09
N LEU A 330 -45.54 -35.70 53.10
CA LEU A 330 -44.95 -34.39 53.33
C LEU A 330 -43.45 -34.49 53.68
N GLU A 331 -43.04 -35.54 54.41
CA GLU A 331 -41.63 -35.82 54.68
C GLU A 331 -40.83 -36.18 53.41
N GLU A 332 -41.43 -36.91 52.47
CA GLU A 332 -40.79 -37.18 51.17
C GLU A 332 -40.71 -35.89 50.32
N GLU A 333 -41.77 -35.08 50.27
CA GLU A 333 -41.76 -33.79 49.57
C GLU A 333 -40.70 -32.83 50.14
N ILE A 334 -40.51 -32.80 51.47
CA ILE A 334 -39.44 -32.03 52.12
C ILE A 334 -38.08 -32.54 51.63
N LYS A 335 -37.86 -33.85 51.64
CA LYS A 335 -36.60 -34.46 51.22
C LYS A 335 -36.28 -34.14 49.74
N GLU A 336 -37.25 -34.32 48.85
CA GLU A 336 -37.08 -33.94 47.43
C GLU A 336 -36.77 -32.45 47.25
N THR A 337 -37.37 -31.59 48.07
CA THR A 337 -37.11 -30.14 48.03
C THR A 337 -35.71 -29.79 48.56
N VAL A 338 -35.23 -30.49 49.59
CA VAL A 338 -33.85 -30.37 50.10
C VAL A 338 -32.85 -30.80 49.03
N ASP A 339 -33.08 -31.94 48.39
CA ASP A 339 -32.18 -32.47 47.36
C ASP A 339 -32.07 -31.48 46.17
N LYS A 340 -33.19 -30.92 45.70
CA LYS A 340 -33.21 -29.87 44.67
C LYS A 340 -32.50 -28.59 45.11
N LEU A 341 -32.65 -28.18 46.36
CA LEU A 341 -31.99 -27.00 46.89
C LEU A 341 -30.47 -27.19 46.94
N GLN A 342 -30.00 -28.35 47.39
CA GLN A 342 -28.57 -28.69 47.41
C GLN A 342 -27.99 -28.72 46.00
N GLU A 343 -28.67 -29.36 45.05
CA GLU A 343 -28.25 -29.38 43.64
C GLU A 343 -28.16 -27.95 43.06
N ALA A 344 -29.16 -27.11 43.32
CA ALA A 344 -29.15 -25.72 42.87
C ALA A 344 -27.98 -24.93 43.49
N GLU A 345 -27.71 -25.09 44.79
CA GLU A 345 -26.59 -24.43 45.48
C GLU A 345 -25.22 -24.88 44.94
N GLU A 346 -25.04 -26.17 44.64
CA GLU A 346 -23.83 -26.70 44.00
C GLU A 346 -23.63 -26.13 42.59
N GLN A 347 -24.70 -26.06 41.79
CA GLN A 347 -24.66 -25.47 40.45
C GLN A 347 -24.37 -23.97 40.48
N ILE A 348 -24.90 -23.23 41.47
CA ILE A 348 -24.58 -21.80 41.67
C ILE A 348 -23.08 -21.63 41.86
N LEU A 349 -22.46 -22.39 42.78
CA LEU A 349 -21.03 -22.28 43.05
C LEU A 349 -20.17 -22.56 41.81
N LEU A 350 -20.55 -23.58 41.03
CA LEU A 350 -19.85 -23.94 39.82
C LEU A 350 -19.99 -22.86 38.73
N ARG A 351 -21.20 -22.32 38.54
CA ARG A 351 -21.46 -21.26 37.55
C ARG A 351 -20.89 -19.90 37.96
N GLU A 352 -20.85 -19.58 39.25
CA GLU A 352 -20.17 -18.39 39.76
C GLU A 352 -18.66 -18.47 39.52
N ARG A 353 -18.06 -19.66 39.64
CA ARG A 353 -16.65 -19.88 39.27
C ARG A 353 -16.43 -19.70 37.76
N ASP A 354 -17.26 -20.30 36.91
CA ASP A 354 -17.18 -20.15 35.45
C ASP A 354 -17.35 -18.68 35.02
N LEU A 355 -18.29 -17.97 35.64
CA LEU A 355 -18.51 -16.53 35.46
C LEU A 355 -17.26 -15.73 35.82
N ALA A 356 -16.65 -16.03 36.97
CA ALA A 356 -15.45 -15.37 37.43
C ALA A 356 -14.28 -15.58 36.47
N VAL A 357 -14.10 -16.79 35.93
CA VAL A 357 -13.06 -17.10 34.93
C VAL A 357 -13.28 -16.32 33.63
N ALA A 358 -14.50 -16.33 33.08
CA ALA A 358 -14.82 -15.60 31.85
C ALA A 358 -14.60 -14.09 32.01
N ARG A 359 -15.05 -13.54 33.14
CA ARG A 359 -14.88 -12.12 33.48
C ARG A 359 -13.40 -11.75 33.66
N LEU A 360 -12.63 -12.59 34.35
CA LEU A 360 -11.20 -12.39 34.57
C LEU A 360 -10.44 -12.38 33.24
N GLN A 361 -10.71 -13.34 32.34
CA GLN A 361 -10.11 -13.36 31.01
C GLN A 361 -10.45 -12.10 30.20
N ARG A 362 -11.70 -11.64 30.24
CA ARG A 362 -12.12 -10.38 29.57
C ARG A 362 -11.37 -9.16 30.14
N LEU A 363 -11.23 -9.09 31.46
CA LEU A 363 -10.52 -8.00 32.14
C LEU A 363 -9.03 -7.98 31.79
N LEU A 364 -8.37 -9.15 31.73
CA LEU A 364 -6.97 -9.25 31.32
C LEU A 364 -6.73 -8.78 29.88
N ILE A 365 -7.63 -9.15 28.95
CA ILE A 365 -7.57 -8.63 27.56
C ILE A 365 -7.80 -7.11 27.55
N THR A 366 -8.73 -6.61 28.38
CA THR A 366 -9.03 -5.17 28.45
C THR A 366 -7.85 -4.37 28.98
N ALA A 367 -7.22 -4.83 30.07
CA ALA A 367 -6.02 -4.22 30.62
C ALA A 367 -4.86 -4.24 29.62
N SER A 368 -4.63 -5.38 28.96
CA SER A 368 -3.58 -5.53 27.96
C SER A 368 -3.81 -4.63 26.75
N ALA A 369 -5.07 -4.51 26.28
CA ALA A 369 -5.43 -3.63 25.16
C ALA A 369 -5.22 -2.16 25.53
N ALA A 370 -5.69 -1.73 26.71
CA ALA A 370 -5.50 -0.37 27.19
C ALA A 370 -4.01 -0.04 27.39
N ASN A 371 -3.19 -0.99 27.87
CA ASN A 371 -1.74 -0.82 27.96
C ASN A 371 -1.06 -0.71 26.58
N ALA A 372 -1.52 -1.47 25.58
CA ALA A 372 -1.02 -1.38 24.21
C ALA A 372 -1.38 -0.02 23.57
N GLU A 373 -2.66 0.37 23.62
CA GLU A 373 -3.11 1.67 23.09
C GLU A 373 -2.43 2.83 23.86
N ARG A 374 -2.18 2.68 25.17
CA ARG A 374 -1.40 3.66 25.94
C ARG A 374 0.02 3.82 25.42
N ALA A 375 0.69 2.72 25.09
CA ALA A 375 2.04 2.77 24.53
C ALA A 375 2.03 3.53 23.19
N ALA A 376 1.02 3.29 22.35
CA ALA A 376 0.80 4.04 21.12
C ALA A 376 0.57 5.53 21.38
N ALA A 377 -0.33 5.90 22.29
CA ALA A 377 -0.61 7.29 22.63
C ALA A 377 0.65 8.02 23.11
N VAL A 378 1.50 7.36 23.93
CA VAL A 378 2.80 7.91 24.35
C VAL A 378 3.75 8.11 23.16
N GLU A 379 3.83 7.15 22.24
CA GLU A 379 4.66 7.26 21.03
C GLU A 379 4.18 8.37 20.09
N LEU A 380 2.86 8.58 19.99
CA LEU A 380 2.22 9.63 19.20
C LEU A 380 2.19 11.01 19.91
N GLY A 381 2.62 11.07 21.16
CA GLY A 381 2.69 12.30 21.96
C GLY A 381 1.36 12.75 22.58
N ASP A 382 0.33 11.89 22.58
CA ASP A 382 -0.94 12.12 23.26
C ASP A 382 -0.89 11.65 24.72
N HIS A 383 -0.34 12.50 25.58
CA HIS A 383 -0.20 12.19 27.00
C HIS A 383 -1.54 12.18 27.76
N GLU A 384 -2.54 12.92 27.30
CA GLU A 384 -3.86 12.95 27.94
C GLU A 384 -4.56 11.61 27.74
N GLU A 385 -4.59 11.11 26.49
CA GLU A 385 -5.13 9.79 26.20
C GLU A 385 -4.34 8.68 26.91
N ALA A 386 -3.00 8.79 26.95
CA ALA A 386 -2.16 7.82 27.66
C ALA A 386 -2.49 7.73 29.17
N ASP A 387 -2.84 8.85 29.81
CA ASP A 387 -3.23 8.88 31.23
C ASP A 387 -4.63 8.28 31.46
N ILE A 388 -5.56 8.52 30.54
CA ILE A 388 -6.91 7.90 30.56
C ILE A 388 -6.78 6.38 30.42
N LEU A 389 -6.02 5.90 29.42
CA LEU A 389 -5.81 4.48 29.17
C LEU A 389 -5.05 3.80 30.32
N LEU A 390 -4.14 4.51 30.99
CA LEU A 390 -3.50 4.00 32.21
C LEU A 390 -4.51 3.77 33.34
N ALA A 391 -5.48 4.67 33.50
CA ALA A 391 -6.53 4.53 34.49
C ALA A 391 -7.45 3.34 34.16
N GLU A 392 -7.82 3.17 32.89
CA GLU A 392 -8.60 2.01 32.43
C GLU A 392 -7.87 0.69 32.68
N ALA A 393 -6.59 0.61 32.29
CA ALA A 393 -5.78 -0.59 32.49
C ALA A 393 -5.69 -0.96 33.98
N LYS A 394 -5.40 0.02 34.85
CA LYS A 394 -5.33 -0.20 36.30
C LYS A 394 -6.66 -0.61 36.91
N ALA A 395 -7.77 -0.04 36.46
CA ALA A 395 -9.10 -0.41 36.94
C ALA A 395 -9.42 -1.87 36.58
N ALA A 396 -9.13 -2.28 35.34
CA ALA A 396 -9.32 -3.65 34.89
C ALA A 396 -8.39 -4.64 35.63
N GLU A 397 -7.11 -4.30 35.83
CA GLU A 397 -6.16 -5.11 36.59
C GLU A 397 -6.58 -5.26 38.06
N TYR A 398 -7.04 -4.19 38.70
CA TYR A 398 -7.52 -4.24 40.08
C TYR A 398 -8.73 -5.16 40.23
N GLU A 399 -9.70 -5.07 39.32
CA GLU A 399 -10.86 -5.97 39.35
C GLU A 399 -10.47 -7.42 39.05
N ALA A 400 -9.55 -7.64 38.12
CA ALA A 400 -8.99 -8.96 37.81
C ALA A 400 -8.32 -9.59 39.05
N GLN A 401 -7.46 -8.84 39.75
CA GLN A 401 -6.79 -9.30 40.98
C GLN A 401 -7.79 -9.64 42.08
N LYS A 402 -8.86 -8.85 42.22
CA LYS A 402 -9.91 -9.11 43.20
C LYS A 402 -10.63 -10.44 42.89
N LEU A 403 -11.01 -10.68 41.64
CA LEU A 403 -11.64 -11.94 41.23
C LEU A 403 -10.70 -13.13 41.44
N GLN A 404 -9.43 -12.97 41.08
CA GLN A 404 -8.42 -14.00 41.27
C GLN A 404 -8.27 -14.39 42.75
N ALA A 405 -8.25 -13.41 43.65
CA ALA A 405 -8.15 -13.65 45.09
C ALA A 405 -9.40 -14.29 45.70
N VAL A 406 -10.60 -13.95 45.22
CA VAL A 406 -11.87 -14.49 45.74
C VAL A 406 -12.06 -15.96 45.35
N TYR A 407 -11.65 -16.36 44.14
CA TYR A 407 -11.91 -17.69 43.58
C TYR A 407 -10.67 -18.61 43.48
N ASP A 408 -9.51 -18.15 43.96
CA ASP A 408 -8.21 -18.85 43.90
C ASP A 408 -7.89 -19.36 42.48
N LEU A 409 -8.02 -18.45 41.49
CA LEU A 409 -7.83 -18.76 40.07
C LEU A 409 -6.33 -18.71 39.71
N LYS A 410 -5.84 -19.75 39.03
CA LYS A 410 -4.44 -19.87 38.61
C LYS A 410 -4.26 -19.61 37.13
N GLU A 411 -3.02 -19.30 36.72
CA GLU A 411 -2.69 -19.09 35.29
C GLU A 411 -3.10 -20.27 34.39
N GLU A 412 -3.11 -21.48 34.92
CA GLU A 412 -3.53 -22.71 34.25
C GLU A 412 -5.04 -22.77 33.94
N ASP A 413 -5.86 -22.00 34.67
CA ASP A 413 -7.31 -21.87 34.43
C ASP A 413 -7.60 -20.96 33.22
N PHE A 414 -6.58 -20.33 32.66
CA PHE A 414 -6.70 -19.40 31.53
C PHE A 414 -6.13 -20.06 30.28
N GLY A 415 -6.94 -20.12 29.21
CA GLY A 415 -6.45 -20.56 27.90
C GLY A 415 -5.33 -19.67 27.37
N ASN A 416 -4.81 -19.98 26.17
CA ASN A 416 -3.80 -19.15 25.51
C ASN A 416 -4.33 -17.72 25.29
N GLN A 417 -3.94 -16.78 26.16
CA GLN A 417 -4.23 -15.37 25.96
C GLN A 417 -3.31 -14.79 24.87
N PRO A 418 -3.80 -13.83 24.07
CA PRO A 418 -2.96 -13.15 23.09
C PRO A 418 -1.82 -12.42 23.81
N LYS A 419 -0.58 -12.81 23.49
CA LYS A 419 0.64 -12.28 24.13
C LYS A 419 0.98 -10.85 23.69
N HIS A 420 0.51 -10.45 22.51
CA HIS A 420 0.76 -9.14 21.93
C HIS A 420 -0.53 -8.60 21.33
N LEU A 421 -0.92 -7.41 21.78
CA LEU A 421 -2.05 -6.66 21.24
C LEU A 421 -1.53 -5.46 20.48
N ILE A 422 -2.10 -5.21 19.31
CA ILE A 422 -1.62 -4.21 18.38
C ILE A 422 -2.57 -3.01 18.43
N PRO A 423 -2.06 -1.81 18.75
CA PRO A 423 -2.82 -0.56 18.69
C PRO A 423 -3.23 -0.24 17.26
N MET A 424 -4.50 0.07 17.04
CA MET A 424 -5.00 0.34 15.69
C MET A 424 -4.44 1.65 15.12
N GLU A 425 -4.16 2.63 15.98
CA GLU A 425 -3.57 3.92 15.63
C GLU A 425 -2.13 3.78 15.11
N LEU A 426 -1.31 2.91 15.72
CA LEU A 426 0.03 2.63 15.20
C LEU A 426 0.00 1.98 13.81
N VAL A 427 -0.96 1.08 13.54
CA VAL A 427 -1.08 0.47 12.21
C VAL A 427 -1.43 1.52 11.14
N TYR A 428 -2.20 2.53 11.52
CA TYR A 428 -2.56 3.64 10.65
C TYR A 428 -1.38 4.60 10.40
N ASP A 429 -0.71 5.04 11.46
CA ASP A 429 0.32 6.09 11.39
C ASP A 429 1.69 5.60 10.94
N LEU A 430 2.05 4.34 11.22
CA LEU A 430 3.36 3.80 10.85
C LEU A 430 3.46 3.51 9.35
N SER A 431 4.67 3.67 8.81
CA SER A 431 4.98 3.40 7.41
C SER A 431 6.35 2.73 7.24
N GLY A 432 6.54 2.10 6.08
CA GLY A 432 7.80 1.48 5.68
C GLY A 432 8.37 0.53 6.74
N LYS A 433 9.60 0.81 7.18
CA LYS A 433 10.33 -0.07 8.10
C LYS A 433 9.67 -0.21 9.48
N GLN A 434 9.07 0.86 10.01
CA GLN A 434 8.43 0.82 11.33
C GLN A 434 7.18 -0.07 11.31
N LEU A 435 6.40 0.01 10.22
CA LEU A 435 5.25 -0.87 10.02
C LEU A 435 5.68 -2.35 9.90
N ALA A 436 6.78 -2.61 9.19
CA ALA A 436 7.34 -3.95 9.09
C ALA A 436 7.88 -4.48 10.43
N GLU A 437 8.50 -3.64 11.25
CA GLU A 437 8.93 -3.98 12.62
C GLU A 437 7.74 -4.31 13.52
N LEU A 438 6.65 -3.52 13.43
CA LEU A 438 5.41 -3.81 14.14
C LEU A 438 4.81 -5.16 13.71
N ALA A 439 4.76 -5.44 12.40
CA ALA A 439 4.31 -6.74 11.89
C ALA A 439 5.18 -7.91 12.37
N ALA A 440 6.51 -7.73 12.38
CA ALA A 440 7.43 -8.73 12.89
C ALA A 440 7.22 -9.04 14.38
N SER A 441 6.80 -8.07 15.19
CA SER A 441 6.52 -8.27 16.62
C SER A 441 5.42 -9.31 16.87
N VAL A 442 4.48 -9.45 15.92
CA VAL A 442 3.40 -10.45 15.95
C VAL A 442 3.62 -11.62 14.97
N HIS A 443 4.87 -11.79 14.53
CA HIS A 443 5.30 -12.90 13.67
C HIS A 443 4.62 -12.92 12.29
N LEU A 444 4.12 -11.77 11.83
CA LEU A 444 3.68 -11.57 10.46
C LEU A 444 4.93 -11.31 9.60
N ASN A 445 5.26 -12.24 8.71
CA ASN A 445 6.27 -11.99 7.68
C ASN A 445 5.62 -11.20 6.53
N PRO A 446 6.34 -10.25 5.91
CA PRO A 446 5.89 -9.63 4.68
C PRO A 446 5.65 -10.73 3.64
N ALA A 447 4.47 -10.72 3.02
CA ALA A 447 4.15 -11.63 1.94
C ALA A 447 5.19 -11.41 0.83
N SER A 448 5.96 -12.47 0.54
CA SER A 448 7.04 -12.49 -0.44
C SER A 448 6.56 -12.42 -1.87
#